data_AF-A0AAQ3WNB1-F1
#
_entry.id   AF-A0AAQ3WNB1-F1
#
_cell.length_a   1.000
_cell.length_b   1.000
_cell.length_c   1.000
_cell.angle_alpha   90.00
_cell.angle_beta   90.00
_cell.angle_gamma   90.00
#
_symmetry.space_group_name_H-M   'P 1'
#
loop_
_entity.id
_entity.type
_entity.pdbx_description
1 polymer ?
#
loop_
_entity_poly.entity_id
_entity_poly.type
_entity_poly.pdbx_seq_one_letter_code
_entity_poly.pdbx_strand_id
1 'polypeptide(L)'
;MSMGVIEETEVMSINGKPQVPNHSGMGVKTFSLHTYPCSDVHPSYLQVAINPGIENVDLSILRSSMFGQSVIKYSFPCSVLSAEWRNSIQSFMLEGCSFHSTAQVGCMSSLKNLRLHSIHVTGEELYGFLSNSCALKQFYLFYCEDIICLKIPCFLKQLNIIHVSGCLKLEMIENNAPNISYLYYVGDPIIISLGHGLQVRKVHFRHHDSPGALYYARTKLPFLAPNVQTLALLTRVETISTPVSSGRFLRLKYLEIMFLVSQNYDFYSLVSFLDASPALETFILHSGGDSSRPRFLSECFHDHLMNVTITGFCSAKSMIELTIHILKKFKSPDSTFEDLGGDSSRPRFLSECFHDHLMNVTITGFCSAKSMIELTIHILKKFKSLGFADNGKCCQLSKDALVEVEKARLAAIAGTGSLSGACPGLPLIAG
;
A
#
# COMPACT_ATOMS: atom_id res chain seq x y z
N MET A 1 31.46 -26.03 -18.07
CA MET A 1 30.52 -26.96 -18.73
C MET A 1 29.67 -27.63 -17.67
N SER A 2 28.38 -27.32 -17.66
CA SER A 2 27.34 -28.16 -17.08
C SER A 2 26.03 -27.69 -17.72
N MET A 3 25.64 -28.42 -18.77
CA MET A 3 24.33 -28.33 -19.43
C MET A 3 23.28 -28.95 -18.51
N GLY A 4 22.16 -28.25 -18.32
CA GLY A 4 20.91 -28.80 -17.83
C GLY A 4 19.81 -28.38 -18.79
N VAL A 5 19.09 -29.36 -19.36
CA VAL A 5 17.93 -29.16 -20.24
C VAL A 5 16.76 -28.70 -19.38
N ILE A 6 16.20 -27.52 -19.65
CA ILE A 6 14.85 -27.12 -19.20
C ILE A 6 14.24 -26.24 -20.29
N GLU A 7 13.17 -26.73 -20.93
CA GLU A 7 12.27 -25.94 -21.77
C GLU A 7 11.49 -24.96 -20.89
N GLU A 8 11.56 -23.65 -21.20
CA GLU A 8 10.52 -22.61 -21.13
C GLU A 8 11.18 -21.23 -20.97
N THR A 9 11.12 -20.41 -22.03
CA THR A 9 11.72 -19.07 -22.16
C THR A 9 13.22 -19.01 -21.87
N GLU A 10 14.04 -19.13 -22.93
CA GLU A 10 15.48 -18.88 -22.82
C GLU A 10 15.72 -17.42 -22.38
N VAL A 11 16.35 -17.25 -21.21
CA VAL A 11 16.83 -15.98 -20.67
C VAL A 11 18.33 -15.92 -20.95
N MET A 12 18.78 -14.89 -21.65
CA MET A 12 20.22 -14.64 -21.74
C MET A 12 20.66 -13.86 -20.51
N SER A 13 21.45 -14.49 -19.62
CA SER A 13 22.03 -13.84 -18.44
C SER A 13 23.56 -13.80 -18.53
N ILE A 14 24.16 -12.61 -18.46
CA ILE A 14 25.61 -12.44 -18.38
C ILE A 14 25.96 -11.90 -16.99
N ASN A 15 26.71 -12.68 -16.21
CA ASN A 15 27.21 -12.32 -14.87
C ASN A 15 28.75 -12.32 -14.87
N GLY A 16 29.40 -11.22 -14.45
CA GLY A 16 30.87 -11.15 -14.30
C GLY A 16 31.63 -10.50 -15.48
N LYS A 17 32.97 -10.67 -15.54
CA LYS A 17 33.78 -10.17 -16.67
C LYS A 17 33.35 -10.87 -17.96
N PRO A 18 32.97 -10.16 -19.04
CA PRO A 18 32.17 -10.78 -20.08
C PRO A 18 33.05 -11.44 -21.16
N GLN A 19 32.79 -12.71 -21.46
CA GLN A 19 33.13 -13.32 -22.75
C GLN A 19 31.84 -13.38 -23.56
N VAL A 20 31.85 -12.86 -24.80
CA VAL A 20 30.69 -12.80 -25.70
C VAL A 20 30.45 -14.19 -26.29
N PRO A 21 29.37 -14.92 -25.96
CA PRO A 21 28.96 -16.05 -26.77
C PRO A 21 28.06 -15.48 -27.88
N ASN A 22 28.45 -15.64 -29.14
CA ASN A 22 27.51 -15.48 -30.26
C ASN A 22 26.50 -16.63 -30.16
N HIS A 23 25.27 -16.33 -29.76
CA HIS A 23 24.17 -17.29 -29.76
C HIS A 23 23.27 -16.93 -30.94
N SER A 24 23.11 -17.88 -31.86
CA SER A 24 22.23 -17.77 -33.04
C SER A 24 20.77 -18.07 -32.68
N GLY A 25 20.32 -17.69 -31.48
CA GLY A 25 19.12 -18.23 -30.85
C GLY A 25 17.82 -17.59 -31.36
N MET A 26 17.17 -18.23 -32.33
CA MET A 26 15.73 -18.06 -32.57
C MET A 26 14.97 -18.54 -31.33
N GLY A 27 14.49 -17.63 -30.47
CA GLY A 27 13.61 -17.98 -29.34
C GLY A 27 13.80 -17.17 -28.05
N VAL A 28 14.91 -16.45 -27.89
CA VAL A 28 15.19 -15.65 -26.69
C VAL A 28 14.26 -14.43 -26.63
N LYS A 29 13.40 -14.38 -25.61
CA LYS A 29 12.48 -13.25 -25.37
C LYS A 29 12.98 -12.25 -24.33
N THR A 30 13.93 -12.65 -23.50
CA THR A 30 14.41 -11.84 -22.38
C THR A 30 15.93 -11.75 -22.39
N PHE A 31 16.44 -10.53 -22.36
CA PHE A 31 17.85 -10.21 -22.20
C PHE A 31 18.08 -9.61 -20.82
N SER A 32 18.97 -10.20 -20.04
CA SER A 32 19.31 -9.74 -18.68
C SER A 32 20.82 -9.61 -18.53
N LEU A 33 21.29 -8.41 -18.16
CA LEU A 33 22.70 -8.14 -17.94
C LEU A 33 22.89 -7.58 -16.52
N HIS A 34 23.56 -8.35 -15.66
CA HIS A 34 23.90 -7.94 -14.31
C HIS A 34 25.42 -7.81 -14.18
N THR A 35 25.89 -6.57 -14.12
CA THR A 35 27.34 -6.29 -14.11
C THR A 35 27.72 -5.42 -12.93
N TYR A 36 28.92 -5.61 -12.41
CA TYR A 36 29.53 -4.69 -11.45
C TYR A 36 30.00 -3.41 -12.16
N PRO A 37 30.22 -2.29 -11.45
CA PRO A 37 30.57 -1.02 -12.05
C PRO A 37 32.03 -1.09 -12.52
N CYS A 38 32.23 -1.67 -13.69
CA CYS A 38 33.46 -1.57 -14.43
C CYS A 38 33.25 -0.49 -15.49
N SER A 39 34.21 0.42 -15.64
CA SER A 39 34.22 1.52 -16.61
C SER A 39 34.09 1.07 -18.08
N ASP A 40 34.09 -0.23 -18.34
CA ASP A 40 34.28 -0.83 -19.66
C ASP A 40 33.11 -1.74 -20.11
N VAL A 41 31.86 -1.46 -19.67
CA VAL A 41 30.69 -2.12 -20.29
C VAL A 41 30.54 -1.60 -21.71
N HIS A 42 31.18 -2.30 -22.66
CA HIS A 42 31.21 -1.91 -24.06
C HIS A 42 29.79 -1.94 -24.66
N PRO A 43 29.36 -0.92 -25.43
CA PRO A 43 28.03 -0.86 -26.05
C PRO A 43 27.68 -2.08 -26.93
N SER A 44 28.67 -2.85 -27.36
CA SER A 44 28.49 -4.08 -28.13
C SER A 44 27.67 -5.15 -27.42
N TYR A 45 27.61 -5.18 -26.08
CA TYR A 45 26.74 -6.12 -25.36
C TYR A 45 25.26 -5.79 -25.56
N LEU A 46 24.93 -4.51 -25.70
CA LEU A 46 23.57 -4.09 -26.03
C LEU A 46 23.24 -4.36 -27.51
N GLN A 47 24.24 -4.47 -28.39
CA GLN A 47 24.00 -4.89 -29.77
C GLN A 47 23.52 -6.33 -29.88
N VAL A 48 23.95 -7.21 -28.97
CA VAL A 48 23.40 -8.58 -28.86
C VAL A 48 21.91 -8.55 -28.50
N ALA A 49 21.48 -7.56 -27.71
CA ALA A 49 20.08 -7.37 -27.36
C ALA A 49 19.22 -6.84 -28.53
N ILE A 50 19.81 -6.40 -29.64
CA ILE A 50 19.08 -5.93 -30.84
C ILE A 50 18.52 -7.11 -31.67
N ASN A 51 18.78 -8.36 -31.28
CA ASN A 51 18.24 -9.52 -32.00
C ASN A 51 16.69 -9.48 -32.07
N PRO A 52 16.11 -9.72 -33.27
CA PRO A 52 14.66 -9.75 -33.44
C PRO A 52 14.04 -10.85 -32.58
N GLY A 53 13.07 -10.49 -31.74
CA GLY A 53 12.36 -11.41 -30.83
C GLY A 53 12.50 -11.09 -29.35
N ILE A 54 13.42 -10.21 -28.95
CA ILE A 54 13.54 -9.76 -27.56
C ILE A 54 12.38 -8.84 -27.22
N GLU A 55 11.62 -9.22 -26.19
CA GLU A 55 10.47 -8.49 -25.66
C GLU A 55 10.79 -7.84 -24.30
N ASN A 56 11.74 -8.39 -23.54
CA ASN A 56 12.08 -7.90 -22.21
C ASN A 56 13.58 -7.64 -22.09
N VAL A 57 13.94 -6.49 -21.56
CA VAL A 57 15.33 -6.09 -21.33
C VAL A 57 15.49 -5.66 -19.87
N ASP A 58 16.42 -6.30 -19.18
CA ASP A 58 16.81 -6.00 -17.80
C ASP A 58 18.32 -5.69 -17.78
N LEU A 59 18.65 -4.45 -17.45
CA LEU A 59 20.03 -4.00 -17.29
C LEU A 59 20.21 -3.53 -15.84
N SER A 60 21.03 -4.25 -15.08
CA SER A 60 21.37 -3.86 -13.71
C SER A 60 22.87 -3.73 -13.54
N ILE A 61 23.31 -2.52 -13.27
CA ILE A 61 24.69 -2.20 -12.95
C ILE A 61 24.79 -2.08 -11.44
N LEU A 62 25.21 -3.18 -10.81
CA LEU A 62 25.32 -3.30 -9.36
C LEU A 62 26.31 -2.27 -8.83
N ARG A 63 25.90 -1.51 -7.81
CA ARG A 63 26.79 -0.58 -7.11
C ARG A 63 27.79 -1.38 -6.27
N SER A 64 29.09 -1.10 -6.43
CA SER A 64 30.12 -1.60 -5.51
C SER A 64 30.13 -0.70 -4.26
N SER A 65 29.30 -1.01 -3.27
CA SER A 65 29.35 -0.30 -2.00
C SER A 65 30.43 -0.90 -1.10
N MET A 66 31.62 -0.29 -1.06
CA MET A 66 32.48 -0.44 0.12
C MET A 66 32.85 0.89 0.77
N PHE A 67 32.94 2.01 0.04
CA PHE A 67 33.28 3.30 0.67
C PHE A 67 32.72 4.49 -0.13
N GLY A 68 31.79 5.25 0.47
CA GLY A 68 31.37 6.58 -0.02
C GLY A 68 30.58 6.59 -1.35
N GLN A 69 29.99 7.75 -1.67
CA GLN A 69 29.17 7.99 -2.87
C GLN A 69 29.76 7.33 -4.13
N SER A 70 29.16 6.22 -4.56
CA SER A 70 29.51 5.60 -5.83
C SER A 70 28.98 6.50 -6.95
N VAL A 71 29.85 7.28 -7.58
CA VAL A 71 29.54 7.99 -8.82
C VAL A 71 29.11 6.95 -9.85
N ILE A 72 27.90 7.06 -10.38
CA ILE A 72 27.46 6.22 -11.51
C ILE A 72 28.29 6.64 -12.72
N LYS A 73 29.11 5.72 -13.23
CA LYS A 73 30.03 5.98 -14.34
C LYS A 73 29.46 5.59 -15.70
N TYR A 74 28.46 4.72 -15.73
CA TYR A 74 27.91 4.18 -16.96
C TYR A 74 26.70 5.00 -17.43
N SER A 75 26.77 5.46 -18.67
CA SER A 75 25.66 6.10 -19.38
C SER A 75 25.07 5.13 -20.40
N PHE A 76 23.76 4.91 -20.31
CA PHE A 76 23.05 4.06 -21.22
C PHE A 76 23.06 4.67 -22.63
N PRO A 77 23.59 3.96 -23.65
CA PRO A 77 23.69 4.49 -24.99
C PRO A 77 22.32 4.40 -25.69
N CYS A 78 21.51 5.46 -25.57
CA CYS A 78 20.20 5.53 -26.22
C CYS A 78 20.27 5.40 -27.75
N SER A 79 21.43 5.61 -28.37
CA SER A 79 21.68 5.34 -29.79
C SER A 79 21.50 3.86 -30.18
N VAL A 80 21.56 2.94 -29.21
CA VAL A 80 21.33 1.50 -29.42
C VAL A 80 19.84 1.16 -29.60
N LEU A 81 18.93 2.10 -29.29
CA LEU A 81 17.48 1.99 -29.51
C LEU A 81 17.12 2.05 -31.01
N SER A 82 17.50 1.01 -31.75
CA SER A 82 17.16 0.80 -33.17
C SER A 82 15.64 0.72 -33.36
N ALA A 83 15.15 0.97 -34.59
CA ALA A 83 13.72 0.94 -34.89
C ALA A 83 13.06 -0.42 -34.56
N GLU A 84 13.80 -1.52 -34.75
CA GLU A 84 13.34 -2.87 -34.45
C GLU A 84 13.17 -3.08 -32.93
N TRP A 85 14.17 -2.63 -32.15
CA TRP A 85 14.14 -2.73 -30.69
C TRP A 85 12.97 -1.92 -30.11
N ARG A 86 12.72 -0.72 -30.65
CA ARG A 86 11.60 0.14 -30.27
C ARG A 86 10.21 -0.48 -30.50
N ASN A 87 10.10 -1.38 -31.48
CA ASN A 87 8.84 -2.02 -31.85
C ASN A 87 8.65 -3.41 -31.23
N SER A 88 9.69 -4.04 -30.68
CA SER A 88 9.62 -5.38 -30.07
C SER A 88 9.54 -5.34 -28.55
N ILE A 89 10.25 -4.41 -27.89
CA ILE A 89 10.33 -4.38 -26.44
C ILE A 89 8.98 -4.02 -25.82
N GLN A 90 8.54 -4.87 -24.90
CA GLN A 90 7.37 -4.70 -24.06
C GLN A 90 7.74 -4.33 -22.62
N SER A 91 8.89 -4.78 -22.11
CA SER A 91 9.35 -4.45 -20.75
C SER A 91 10.80 -3.97 -20.75
N PHE A 92 11.05 -2.83 -20.09
CA PHE A 92 12.37 -2.22 -20.01
C PHE A 92 12.70 -1.88 -18.55
N MET A 93 13.73 -2.54 -18.00
CA MET A 93 14.23 -2.33 -16.65
C MET A 93 15.68 -1.84 -16.70
N LEU A 94 15.93 -0.70 -16.07
CA LEU A 94 17.25 -0.09 -15.95
C LEU A 94 17.58 0.15 -14.48
N GLU A 95 18.76 -0.27 -14.06
CA GLU A 95 19.27 -0.06 -12.72
C GLU A 95 20.72 0.41 -12.69
N GLY A 96 21.00 1.46 -11.90
CA GLY A 96 22.37 1.87 -11.57
C GLY A 96 23.15 2.53 -12.71
N CYS A 97 22.46 3.13 -13.69
CA CYS A 97 23.06 3.83 -14.83
C CYS A 97 22.53 5.27 -14.99
N SER A 98 23.23 6.12 -15.75
CA SER A 98 22.64 7.37 -16.24
C SER A 98 21.86 7.11 -17.53
N PHE A 99 20.77 7.85 -17.71
CA PHE A 99 19.86 7.70 -18.84
C PHE A 99 19.59 9.08 -19.44
N HIS A 100 20.22 9.35 -20.59
CA HIS A 100 20.08 10.59 -21.31
C HIS A 100 19.33 10.35 -22.61
N SER A 101 17.99 10.40 -22.55
CA SER A 101 17.14 10.29 -23.73
C SER A 101 17.27 11.58 -24.54
N THR A 102 18.11 11.58 -25.58
CA THR A 102 18.10 12.68 -26.55
C THR A 102 16.77 12.68 -27.31
N ALA A 103 16.31 13.85 -27.76
CA ALA A 103 15.07 14.01 -28.53
C ALA A 103 15.02 13.20 -29.86
N GLN A 104 16.08 12.48 -30.20
CA GLN A 104 16.22 11.64 -31.39
C GLN A 104 15.87 10.16 -31.13
N VAL A 105 15.61 9.76 -29.88
CA VAL A 105 15.10 8.42 -29.57
C VAL A 105 13.65 8.35 -30.07
N GLY A 106 13.44 7.62 -31.17
CA GLY A 106 12.11 7.45 -31.75
C GLY A 106 11.10 6.77 -30.82
N CYS A 107 9.86 6.65 -31.27
CA CYS A 107 8.74 6.08 -30.49
C CYS A 107 8.96 4.61 -30.11
N MET A 108 8.94 4.30 -28.80
CA MET A 108 8.89 2.95 -28.23
C MET A 108 7.44 2.43 -28.30
N SER A 109 7.01 2.02 -29.50
CA SER A 109 5.60 1.77 -29.81
C SER A 109 5.00 0.58 -29.05
N SER A 110 5.82 -0.39 -28.63
CA SER A 110 5.38 -1.63 -27.95
C SER A 110 5.62 -1.66 -26.45
N LEU A 111 6.29 -0.65 -25.89
CA LEU A 111 6.70 -0.64 -24.48
C LEU A 111 5.47 -0.53 -23.56
N LYS A 112 5.23 -1.57 -22.77
CA LYS A 112 4.12 -1.67 -21.81
C LYS A 112 4.58 -1.41 -20.37
N ASN A 113 5.80 -1.81 -20.01
CA ASN A 113 6.31 -1.75 -18.65
C ASN A 113 7.67 -1.04 -18.63
N LEU A 114 7.79 0.00 -17.83
CA LEU A 114 9.04 0.73 -17.63
C LEU A 114 9.40 0.73 -16.15
N ARG A 115 10.59 0.24 -15.82
CA ARG A 115 11.13 0.23 -14.46
C ARG A 115 12.50 0.88 -14.41
N LEU A 116 12.61 1.93 -13.63
CA LEU A 116 13.83 2.72 -13.47
C LEU A 116 14.24 2.69 -12.00
N HIS A 117 15.45 2.22 -11.70
CA HIS A 117 15.94 2.05 -10.34
C HIS A 117 17.32 2.70 -10.16
N SER A 118 17.45 3.64 -9.22
CA SER A 118 18.76 4.22 -8.90
C SER A 118 19.46 4.84 -10.11
N ILE A 119 18.69 5.39 -11.07
CA ILE A 119 19.22 5.97 -12.31
C ILE A 119 19.44 7.49 -12.19
N HIS A 120 20.40 8.01 -12.95
CA HIS A 120 20.56 9.46 -13.14
C HIS A 120 19.81 9.89 -14.41
N VAL A 121 18.68 10.57 -14.24
CA VAL A 121 17.86 11.14 -15.33
C VAL A 121 17.14 12.39 -14.82
N THR A 122 17.09 13.43 -15.64
CA THR A 122 16.32 14.63 -15.31
C THR A 122 14.82 14.44 -15.59
N GLY A 123 13.96 15.23 -14.93
CA GLY A 123 12.52 15.19 -15.19
C GLY A 123 12.13 15.46 -16.65
N GLU A 124 12.86 16.35 -17.33
CA GLU A 124 12.62 16.71 -18.73
C GLU A 124 13.02 15.58 -19.70
N GLU A 125 14.16 14.92 -19.46
CA GLU A 125 14.59 13.76 -20.24
C GLU A 125 13.60 12.60 -20.09
N LEU A 126 13.13 12.35 -18.87
CA LEU A 126 12.13 11.32 -18.60
C LEU A 126 10.79 11.67 -19.25
N TYR A 127 10.35 12.93 -19.18
CA TYR A 127 9.15 13.38 -19.87
C TYR A 127 9.25 13.16 -21.37
N GLY A 128 10.39 13.49 -21.99
CA GLY A 128 10.65 13.24 -23.41
C GLY A 128 10.60 11.75 -23.77
N PHE A 129 11.13 10.88 -22.91
CA PHE A 129 11.08 9.43 -23.12
C PHE A 129 9.65 8.86 -22.98
N LEU A 130 8.95 9.23 -21.91
CA LEU A 130 7.54 8.87 -21.71
C LEU A 130 6.68 9.41 -22.85
N SER A 131 7.07 10.55 -23.43
CA SER A 131 6.33 11.16 -24.53
C SER A 131 6.27 10.30 -25.78
N ASN A 132 7.24 9.39 -25.91
CA ASN A 132 7.44 8.51 -27.03
C ASN A 132 6.98 7.07 -26.76
N SER A 133 6.22 6.81 -25.68
CA SER A 133 5.88 5.47 -25.21
C SER A 133 4.37 5.23 -25.09
N CYS A 134 3.61 5.39 -26.18
CA CYS A 134 2.14 5.41 -26.16
C CYS A 134 1.45 4.13 -25.66
N ALA A 135 2.13 2.97 -25.70
CA ALA A 135 1.60 1.69 -25.23
C ALA A 135 1.85 1.43 -23.74
N LEU A 136 2.48 2.38 -23.03
CA LEU A 136 2.89 2.19 -21.64
C LEU A 136 1.67 1.99 -20.73
N LYS A 137 1.70 0.90 -19.97
CA LYS A 137 0.68 0.49 -18.99
C LYS A 137 1.16 0.70 -17.57
N GLN A 138 2.41 0.35 -17.29
CA GLN A 138 2.96 0.38 -15.95
C GLN A 138 4.26 1.16 -15.91
N PHE A 139 4.34 2.09 -14.97
CA PHE A 139 5.53 2.90 -14.75
C PHE A 139 6.01 2.78 -13.30
N TYR A 140 7.28 2.42 -13.14
CA TYR A 140 7.92 2.24 -11.84
C TYR A 140 9.21 3.07 -11.76
N LEU A 141 9.32 3.90 -10.72
CA LEU A 141 10.44 4.79 -10.47
C LEU A 141 10.93 4.61 -9.03
N PHE A 142 12.21 4.25 -8.87
CA PHE A 142 12.79 3.92 -7.58
C PHE A 142 14.12 4.63 -7.36
N TYR A 143 14.31 5.29 -6.21
CA TYR A 143 15.61 5.84 -5.79
C TYR A 143 16.31 6.75 -6.82
N CYS A 144 15.53 7.52 -7.59
CA CYS A 144 16.04 8.42 -8.63
C CYS A 144 16.13 9.85 -8.06
N GLU A 145 17.37 10.33 -7.86
CA GLU A 145 17.64 11.53 -7.06
C GLU A 145 17.78 12.83 -7.86
N ASP A 146 17.62 12.78 -9.19
CA ASP A 146 17.78 13.93 -10.08
C ASP A 146 16.45 14.50 -10.56
N ILE A 147 15.33 13.88 -10.16
CA ILE A 147 13.98 14.29 -10.56
C ILE A 147 13.36 15.11 -9.43
N ILE A 148 13.17 16.41 -9.69
CA ILE A 148 12.47 17.33 -8.77
C ILE A 148 10.96 17.33 -9.05
N CYS A 149 10.57 17.32 -10.33
CA CYS A 149 9.19 17.25 -10.77
C CYS A 149 9.01 16.11 -11.77
N LEU A 150 8.13 15.17 -11.46
CA LEU A 150 7.75 14.07 -12.34
C LEU A 150 6.48 14.44 -13.09
N LYS A 151 6.61 14.69 -14.40
CA LYS A 151 5.47 14.94 -15.29
C LYS A 151 5.13 13.68 -16.08
N ILE A 152 3.86 13.31 -16.09
CA ILE A 152 3.35 12.18 -16.87
C ILE A 152 2.48 12.73 -18.02
N PRO A 153 2.83 12.46 -19.28
CA PRO A 153 2.11 13.02 -20.42
C PRO A 153 0.66 12.54 -20.57
N CYS A 154 -0.19 13.36 -21.17
CA CYS A 154 -1.63 13.10 -21.31
C CYS A 154 -2.01 12.04 -22.36
N PHE A 155 -1.13 11.76 -23.31
CA PHE A 155 -1.38 10.78 -24.37
C PHE A 155 -1.08 9.33 -23.96
N LEU A 156 -0.58 9.10 -22.74
CA LEU A 156 -0.41 7.76 -22.16
C LEU A 156 -1.76 7.16 -21.74
N LYS A 157 -2.61 6.86 -22.73
CA LYS A 157 -3.99 6.40 -22.51
C LYS A 157 -4.09 5.00 -21.89
N GLN A 158 -3.04 4.18 -22.01
CA GLN A 158 -3.02 2.83 -21.44
C GLN A 158 -2.40 2.77 -20.04
N LEU A 159 -1.80 3.87 -19.57
CA LEU A 159 -1.10 3.91 -18.30
C LEU A 159 -2.11 3.80 -17.16
N ASN A 160 -2.01 2.71 -16.41
CA ASN A 160 -2.93 2.39 -15.32
C ASN A 160 -2.26 2.32 -13.95
N ILE A 161 -0.94 2.10 -13.90
CA ILE A 161 -0.15 1.97 -12.67
C ILE A 161 1.02 2.97 -12.69
N ILE A 162 1.11 3.77 -11.64
CA ILE A 162 2.30 4.56 -11.30
C ILE A 162 2.80 4.11 -9.93
N HIS A 163 4.07 3.74 -9.86
CA HIS A 163 4.77 3.41 -8.64
C HIS A 163 5.99 4.29 -8.50
N VAL A 164 6.06 5.10 -7.45
CA VAL A 164 7.21 5.96 -7.15
C VAL A 164 7.65 5.67 -5.72
N SER A 165 8.93 5.37 -5.51
CA SER A 165 9.45 5.04 -4.19
C SER A 165 10.88 5.52 -3.95
N GLY A 166 11.10 6.21 -2.85
CA GLY A 166 12.44 6.54 -2.35
C GLY A 166 13.22 7.58 -3.18
N CYS A 167 12.54 8.44 -3.94
CA CYS A 167 13.18 9.57 -4.64
C CYS A 167 13.20 10.79 -3.71
N LEU A 168 14.34 11.11 -3.08
CA LEU A 168 14.39 12.07 -1.96
C LEU A 168 14.27 13.54 -2.39
N LYS A 169 14.70 13.88 -3.60
CA LYS A 169 14.58 15.27 -4.13
C LYS A 169 13.26 15.55 -4.86
N LEU A 170 12.37 14.58 -4.96
CA LEU A 170 11.10 14.75 -5.65
C LEU A 170 10.18 15.65 -4.82
N GLU A 171 9.66 16.72 -5.42
CA GLU A 171 8.75 17.68 -4.78
C GLU A 171 7.33 17.62 -5.36
N MET A 172 7.19 17.14 -6.60
CA MET A 172 5.90 17.12 -7.30
C MET A 172 5.74 15.94 -8.26
N ILE A 173 4.53 15.37 -8.28
CA ILE A 173 4.05 14.48 -9.34
C ILE A 173 2.87 15.14 -10.04
N GLU A 174 3.05 15.44 -11.32
CA GLU A 174 2.00 15.96 -12.20
C GLU A 174 1.58 14.87 -13.17
N ASN A 175 0.45 14.22 -12.90
CA ASN A 175 -0.12 13.25 -13.81
C ASN A 175 -1.23 13.82 -14.69
N ASN A 176 -0.98 13.82 -16.00
CA ASN A 176 -1.97 14.16 -17.01
C ASN A 176 -2.54 12.93 -17.75
N ALA A 177 -2.07 11.71 -17.48
CA ALA A 177 -2.60 10.49 -18.09
C ALA A 177 -4.05 10.21 -17.62
N PRO A 178 -4.96 9.83 -18.52
CA PRO A 178 -6.40 9.82 -18.23
C PRO A 178 -6.89 8.59 -17.44
N ASN A 179 -6.19 7.45 -17.51
CA ASN A 179 -6.73 6.13 -17.11
C ASN A 179 -5.97 5.50 -15.93
N ILE A 180 -5.36 6.31 -15.07
CA ILE A 180 -4.69 5.79 -13.88
C ILE A 180 -5.71 5.15 -12.94
N SER A 181 -5.45 3.89 -12.60
CA SER A 181 -6.25 3.12 -11.65
C SER A 181 -5.54 2.95 -10.32
N TYR A 182 -4.21 2.85 -10.33
CA TYR A 182 -3.40 2.60 -9.15
C TYR A 182 -2.23 3.59 -9.04
N LEU A 183 -2.20 4.29 -7.91
CA LEU A 183 -1.08 5.11 -7.49
C LEU A 183 -0.42 4.48 -6.26
N TYR A 184 0.87 4.17 -6.37
CA TYR A 184 1.70 3.73 -5.25
C TYR A 184 2.81 4.77 -5.02
N TYR A 185 2.84 5.38 -3.85
CA TYR A 185 3.82 6.39 -3.50
C TYR A 185 4.47 6.08 -2.15
N VAL A 186 5.80 6.06 -2.13
CA VAL A 186 6.62 5.96 -0.91
C VAL A 186 7.67 7.08 -0.96
N GLY A 187 7.58 8.04 -0.05
CA GLY A 187 8.41 9.25 -0.17
C GLY A 187 8.18 10.25 0.95
N ASP A 188 8.78 11.42 0.83
CA ASP A 188 8.45 12.57 1.66
C ASP A 188 7.14 13.23 1.19
N PRO A 189 6.55 14.17 1.94
CA PRO A 189 5.28 14.78 1.55
C PRO A 189 5.48 15.68 0.33
N ILE A 190 4.80 15.35 -0.78
CA ILE A 190 4.90 16.08 -2.04
C ILE A 190 3.55 16.56 -2.57
N ILE A 191 3.60 17.46 -3.56
CA ILE A 191 2.41 17.87 -4.31
C ILE A 191 2.09 16.80 -5.35
N ILE A 192 0.87 16.25 -5.30
CA ILE A 192 0.40 15.27 -6.29
C ILE A 192 -0.83 15.86 -6.99
N SER A 193 -0.74 15.97 -8.32
CA SER A 193 -1.83 16.39 -9.18
C SER A 193 -2.23 15.21 -10.06
N LEU A 194 -3.48 14.76 -9.92
CA LEU A 194 -4.06 13.68 -10.74
C LEU A 194 -5.12 14.34 -11.63
N GLY A 195 -4.73 14.87 -12.79
CA GLY A 195 -5.63 15.65 -13.65
C GLY A 195 -6.99 14.96 -13.89
N HIS A 196 -6.97 13.66 -14.17
CA HIS A 196 -8.15 12.80 -14.28
C HIS A 196 -8.33 11.85 -13.09
N GLY A 197 -8.20 12.37 -11.85
CA GLY A 197 -8.22 11.60 -10.61
C GLY A 197 -9.47 10.74 -10.33
N LEU A 198 -10.55 10.94 -11.09
CA LEU A 198 -11.80 10.16 -11.00
C LEU A 198 -11.62 8.66 -11.31
N GLN A 199 -10.59 8.28 -12.05
CA GLN A 199 -10.35 6.88 -12.41
C GLN A 199 -9.55 6.09 -11.38
N VAL A 200 -8.91 6.80 -10.43
CA VAL A 200 -8.05 6.18 -9.43
C VAL A 200 -8.90 5.39 -8.45
N ARG A 201 -8.66 4.08 -8.39
CA ARG A 201 -9.38 3.12 -7.53
C ARG A 201 -8.54 2.67 -6.35
N LYS A 202 -7.23 2.57 -6.54
CA LYS A 202 -6.29 2.09 -5.52
C LYS A 202 -5.25 3.17 -5.26
N VAL A 203 -5.07 3.52 -3.99
CA VAL A 203 -3.99 4.41 -3.55
C VAL A 203 -3.23 3.71 -2.43
N HIS A 204 -1.94 3.57 -2.60
CA HIS A 204 -1.02 3.19 -1.54
C HIS A 204 -0.11 4.36 -1.27
N PHE A 205 -0.03 4.77 -0.01
CA PHE A 205 0.70 5.95 0.38
C PHE A 205 1.51 5.69 1.65
N ARG A 206 2.82 5.91 1.58
CA ARG A 206 3.75 5.70 2.67
C ARG A 206 4.69 6.90 2.79
N HIS A 207 4.84 7.43 3.98
CA HIS A 207 5.94 8.34 4.27
C HIS A 207 7.16 7.58 4.78
N HIS A 208 8.37 7.99 4.37
CA HIS A 208 9.61 7.40 4.86
C HIS A 208 9.82 7.75 6.34
N ASP A 209 10.16 9.01 6.61
CA ASP A 209 10.58 9.48 7.93
C ASP A 209 9.82 10.73 8.40
N SER A 210 8.95 11.29 7.56
CA SER A 210 8.14 12.47 7.88
C SER A 210 6.76 12.12 8.42
N PRO A 211 6.27 12.79 9.48
CA PRO A 211 4.88 12.69 9.90
C PRO A 211 3.91 13.28 8.87
N GLY A 212 2.64 12.89 8.95
CA GLY A 212 1.55 13.56 8.23
C GLY A 212 0.97 12.76 7.07
N ALA A 213 1.28 11.46 6.95
CA ALA A 213 0.69 10.61 5.92
C ALA A 213 -0.83 10.52 6.09
N LEU A 214 -1.31 10.43 7.34
CA LEU A 214 -2.73 10.35 7.65
C LEU A 214 -3.40 11.72 7.47
N TYR A 215 -2.72 12.78 7.88
CA TYR A 215 -3.19 14.16 7.64
C TYR A 215 -3.37 14.45 6.14
N TYR A 216 -2.36 14.14 5.33
CA TYR A 216 -2.41 14.31 3.88
C TYR A 216 -3.53 13.45 3.28
N ALA A 217 -3.60 12.18 3.70
CA ALA A 217 -4.63 11.27 3.23
C ALA A 217 -6.03 11.79 3.53
N ARG A 218 -6.31 12.37 4.70
CA ARG A 218 -7.62 12.96 4.99
C ARG A 218 -7.88 14.27 4.26
N THR A 219 -6.88 15.12 4.10
CA THR A 219 -7.10 16.49 3.61
C THR A 219 -6.97 16.66 2.10
N LYS A 220 -6.20 15.80 1.43
CA LYS A 220 -5.91 15.93 0.00
C LYS A 220 -6.51 14.80 -0.83
N LEU A 221 -6.35 13.53 -0.41
CA LEU A 221 -6.77 12.40 -1.24
C LEU A 221 -8.26 12.36 -1.60
N PRO A 222 -9.24 12.77 -0.76
CA PRO A 222 -10.64 12.80 -1.17
C PRO A 222 -10.91 13.70 -2.39
N PHE A 223 -10.08 14.73 -2.59
CA PHE A 223 -10.21 15.66 -3.70
C PHE A 223 -9.39 15.20 -4.92
N LEU A 224 -8.24 14.56 -4.69
CA LEU A 224 -7.36 14.05 -5.74
C LEU A 224 -7.88 12.74 -6.35
N ALA A 225 -8.49 11.87 -5.55
CA ALA A 225 -8.98 10.56 -5.93
C ALA A 225 -10.35 10.28 -5.26
N PRO A 226 -11.41 11.03 -5.61
CA PRO A 226 -12.73 10.94 -4.95
C PRO A 226 -13.40 9.57 -5.09
N ASN A 227 -12.96 8.77 -6.06
CA ASN A 227 -13.53 7.49 -6.44
C ASN A 227 -12.70 6.29 -5.96
N VAL A 228 -11.74 6.53 -5.05
CA VAL A 228 -10.89 5.50 -4.45
C VAL A 228 -11.74 4.45 -3.72
N GLN A 229 -11.40 3.20 -3.93
CA GLN A 229 -12.05 2.01 -3.34
C GLN A 229 -11.12 1.28 -2.36
N THR A 230 -9.81 1.37 -2.58
CA THR A 230 -8.78 0.77 -1.72
C THR A 230 -7.77 1.84 -1.33
N LEU A 231 -7.61 2.06 -0.03
CA LEU A 231 -6.62 2.97 0.53
C LEU A 231 -5.74 2.22 1.53
N ALA A 232 -4.44 2.16 1.26
CA ALA A 232 -3.45 1.62 2.17
C ALA A 232 -2.48 2.72 2.59
N LEU A 233 -2.37 2.95 3.89
CA LEU A 233 -1.55 4.00 4.49
C LEU A 233 -0.50 3.36 5.40
N LEU A 234 0.74 3.78 5.25
CA LEU A 234 1.80 3.38 6.18
C LEU A 234 2.53 4.61 6.72
N THR A 235 2.56 4.71 8.05
CA THR A 235 3.20 5.82 8.76
C THR A 235 4.26 5.29 9.73
N ARG A 236 5.42 5.97 9.77
CA ARG A 236 6.51 5.64 10.69
C ARG A 236 6.35 6.35 12.02
N VAL A 237 6.06 7.65 11.99
CA VAL A 237 5.86 8.51 13.15
C VAL A 237 4.74 9.47 12.78
N GLU A 238 3.59 9.42 13.47
CA GLU A 238 2.51 10.40 13.28
C GLU A 238 2.33 11.17 14.60
N THR A 239 2.70 12.44 14.62
CA THR A 239 2.57 13.31 15.81
C THR A 239 1.35 14.24 15.74
N ILE A 240 0.70 14.29 14.59
CA ILE A 240 -0.42 15.19 14.31
C ILE A 240 -1.69 14.33 14.24
N SER A 241 -2.68 14.64 15.08
CA SER A 241 -4.01 14.01 15.01
C SER A 241 -4.67 14.29 13.66
N THR A 242 -5.37 13.30 13.11
CA THR A 242 -6.09 13.50 11.85
C THR A 242 -7.20 14.54 12.01
N PRO A 243 -7.36 15.47 11.06
CA PRO A 243 -8.31 16.54 11.19
C PRO A 243 -9.74 16.02 11.16
N VAL A 244 -10.59 16.61 12.01
CA VAL A 244 -12.01 16.24 12.14
C VAL A 244 -12.79 16.58 10.85
N SER A 245 -12.32 17.54 10.04
CA SER A 245 -12.94 17.90 8.78
C SER A 245 -11.94 18.04 7.63
N SER A 246 -12.10 17.19 6.61
CA SER A 246 -11.95 17.50 5.17
C SER A 246 -12.24 16.27 4.32
N GLY A 247 -13.02 16.45 3.24
CA GLY A 247 -13.30 15.45 2.19
C GLY A 247 -14.01 14.15 2.64
N ARG A 248 -14.83 13.56 1.77
CA ARG A 248 -15.46 12.25 2.02
C ARG A 248 -14.96 11.21 1.02
N PHE A 249 -14.71 10.02 1.51
CA PHE A 249 -14.36 8.85 0.71
C PHE A 249 -15.62 8.02 0.43
N LEU A 250 -16.48 8.54 -0.45
CA LEU A 250 -17.83 7.98 -0.68
C LEU A 250 -17.82 6.55 -1.24
N ARG A 251 -16.73 6.13 -1.88
CA ARG A 251 -16.60 4.82 -2.54
C ARG A 251 -15.55 3.90 -1.90
N LEU A 252 -14.95 4.32 -0.80
CA LEU A 252 -13.89 3.55 -0.15
C LEU A 252 -14.49 2.31 0.52
N LYS A 253 -14.08 1.14 0.06
CA LYS A 253 -14.50 -0.17 0.56
C LYS A 253 -13.45 -0.81 1.47
N TYR A 254 -12.17 -0.57 1.20
CA TYR A 254 -11.06 -1.13 1.95
C TYR A 254 -10.12 -0.03 2.44
N LEU A 255 -9.89 0.02 3.76
CA LEU A 255 -8.94 0.90 4.41
C LEU A 255 -7.96 0.08 5.26
N GLU A 256 -6.68 0.23 5.00
CA GLU A 256 -5.62 -0.35 5.82
C GLU A 256 -4.66 0.73 6.29
N ILE A 257 -4.38 0.75 7.59
CA ILE A 257 -3.47 1.71 8.22
C ILE A 257 -2.44 0.94 9.05
N MET A 258 -1.17 1.14 8.71
CA MET A 258 -0.05 0.50 9.40
C MET A 258 0.85 1.55 10.08
N PHE A 259 1.04 1.39 11.38
CA PHE A 259 1.98 2.15 12.19
C PHE A 259 3.23 1.32 12.45
N LEU A 260 4.39 1.77 11.97
CA LEU A 260 5.68 1.14 12.31
C LEU A 260 6.08 1.47 13.75
N VAL A 261 5.87 2.73 14.17
CA VAL A 261 6.03 3.17 15.56
C VAL A 261 4.78 3.95 15.94
N SER A 262 4.10 3.51 17.00
CA SER A 262 2.82 4.09 17.44
C SER A 262 2.89 4.81 18.79
N GLN A 263 4.09 5.09 19.30
CA GLN A 263 4.25 5.75 20.59
C GLN A 263 3.61 7.14 20.55
N ASN A 264 2.64 7.37 21.45
CA ASN A 264 1.93 8.64 21.67
C ASN A 264 0.93 9.08 20.58
N TYR A 265 0.56 8.21 19.62
CA TYR A 265 -0.48 8.56 18.65
C TYR A 265 -1.90 8.49 19.26
N ASP A 266 -2.73 9.48 18.94
CA ASP A 266 -4.15 9.46 19.28
C ASP A 266 -4.94 8.61 18.27
N PHE A 267 -5.00 7.31 18.51
CA PHE A 267 -5.78 6.36 17.70
C PHE A 267 -7.26 6.73 17.56
N TYR A 268 -7.84 7.44 18.53
CA TYR A 268 -9.24 7.86 18.44
C TYR A 268 -9.48 8.81 17.26
N SER A 269 -8.46 9.56 16.86
CA SER A 269 -8.54 10.44 15.68
C SER A 269 -8.86 9.68 14.37
N LEU A 270 -8.55 8.38 14.29
CA LEU A 270 -8.90 7.51 13.15
C LEU A 270 -10.41 7.37 12.92
N VAL A 271 -11.26 7.69 13.91
CA VAL A 271 -12.71 7.82 13.71
C VAL A 271 -13.03 8.75 12.53
N SER A 272 -12.21 9.77 12.30
CA SER A 272 -12.36 10.68 11.16
C SER A 272 -12.31 9.98 9.79
N PHE A 273 -11.58 8.86 9.64
CA PHE A 273 -11.60 8.05 8.43
C PHE A 273 -12.89 7.24 8.33
N LEU A 274 -13.32 6.63 9.44
CA LEU A 274 -14.53 5.80 9.49
C LEU A 274 -15.79 6.63 9.19
N ASP A 275 -15.85 7.86 9.68
CA ASP A 275 -16.99 8.76 9.45
C ASP A 275 -16.99 9.37 8.04
N ALA A 276 -15.80 9.49 7.44
CA ALA A 276 -15.67 9.95 6.06
C ALA A 276 -15.94 8.86 5.02
N SER A 277 -16.06 7.59 5.43
CA SER A 277 -16.09 6.43 4.54
C SER A 277 -17.38 5.61 4.73
N PRO A 278 -18.53 6.08 4.23
CA PRO A 278 -19.82 5.41 4.45
C PRO A 278 -19.95 4.05 3.77
N ALA A 279 -19.16 3.78 2.72
CA ALA A 279 -19.17 2.53 1.97
C ALA A 279 -18.10 1.51 2.45
N LEU A 280 -17.51 1.74 3.63
CA LEU A 280 -16.38 0.95 4.11
C LEU A 280 -16.81 -0.46 4.53
N GLU A 281 -16.26 -1.45 3.86
CA GLU A 281 -16.52 -2.89 4.09
C GLU A 281 -15.38 -3.53 4.89
N THR A 282 -14.15 -3.01 4.82
CA THR A 282 -13.00 -3.57 5.53
C THR A 282 -12.11 -2.47 6.10
N PHE A 283 -11.80 -2.57 7.39
CA PHE A 283 -10.85 -1.71 8.07
C PHE A 283 -9.80 -2.54 8.80
N ILE A 284 -8.52 -2.33 8.45
CA ILE A 284 -7.39 -3.02 9.07
C ILE A 284 -6.46 -2.00 9.70
N LEU A 285 -6.13 -2.22 10.97
CA LEU A 285 -5.22 -1.39 11.75
C LEU A 285 -4.08 -2.25 12.29
N HIS A 286 -2.84 -1.86 12.01
CA HIS A 286 -1.63 -2.47 12.55
C HIS A 286 -0.89 -1.47 13.43
N SER A 287 -0.71 -1.77 14.72
CA SER A 287 0.00 -0.93 15.69
C SER A 287 1.19 -1.65 16.32
N GLY A 288 2.40 -1.44 15.79
CA GLY A 288 3.60 -2.10 16.34
C GLY A 288 3.84 -3.45 15.68
N GLY A 289 4.83 -3.48 14.81
CA GLY A 289 4.99 -4.53 13.81
C GLY A 289 5.53 -5.84 14.34
N ASP A 290 5.00 -6.92 13.78
CA ASP A 290 5.88 -7.93 13.20
C ASP A 290 6.11 -7.58 11.73
N SER A 291 7.37 -7.51 11.35
CA SER A 291 7.87 -7.08 10.03
C SER A 291 7.62 -8.09 8.90
N SER A 292 6.75 -9.08 9.10
CA SER A 292 6.39 -10.01 8.02
C SER A 292 5.67 -9.21 6.94
N ARG A 293 6.37 -9.00 5.82
CA ARG A 293 5.92 -8.39 4.56
C ARG A 293 4.41 -8.15 4.54
N PRO A 294 3.95 -6.90 4.37
CA PRO A 294 2.54 -6.65 4.28
C PRO A 294 1.99 -7.50 3.14
N ARG A 295 1.17 -8.49 3.48
CA ARG A 295 0.34 -9.21 2.52
C ARG A 295 -0.79 -8.28 2.15
N PHE A 296 -0.45 -7.14 1.56
CA PHE A 296 -1.40 -6.35 0.82
C PHE A 296 -1.97 -7.32 -0.23
N LEU A 297 -3.30 -7.48 -0.22
CA LEU A 297 -4.07 -8.44 -1.00
C LEU A 297 -4.24 -9.81 -0.33
N SER A 298 -5.12 -9.88 0.67
CA SER A 298 -6.07 -10.99 0.75
C SER A 298 -7.40 -10.48 0.22
N GLU A 299 -7.69 -10.76 -1.06
CA GLU A 299 -8.98 -10.48 -1.66
C GLU A 299 -10.03 -11.46 -1.09
N CYS A 300 -10.57 -11.13 0.08
CA CYS A 300 -11.76 -11.79 0.60
C CYS A 300 -12.86 -10.74 0.71
N PHE A 301 -13.51 -10.47 -0.41
CA PHE A 301 -14.76 -9.71 -0.44
C PHE A 301 -15.86 -10.65 0.03
N HIS A 302 -16.32 -10.47 1.27
CA HIS A 302 -17.57 -11.05 1.73
C HIS A 302 -18.65 -9.99 1.54
N ASP A 303 -19.73 -10.38 0.87
CA ASP A 303 -20.84 -9.48 0.59
C ASP A 303 -21.44 -8.97 1.93
N HIS A 304 -21.50 -7.64 2.07
CA HIS A 304 -22.25 -6.91 3.09
C HIS A 304 -21.77 -6.99 4.56
N LEU A 305 -20.56 -7.48 4.84
CA LEU A 305 -20.01 -7.56 6.21
C LEU A 305 -18.89 -6.53 6.44
N MET A 306 -18.99 -5.71 7.49
CA MET A 306 -17.87 -4.87 7.91
C MET A 306 -16.86 -5.71 8.69
N ASN A 307 -15.71 -5.97 8.07
CA ASN A 307 -14.60 -6.68 8.70
C ASN A 307 -13.64 -5.67 9.32
N VAL A 308 -13.48 -5.72 10.64
CA VAL A 308 -12.47 -4.90 11.35
C VAL A 308 -11.40 -5.82 11.92
N THR A 309 -10.16 -5.57 11.55
CA THR A 309 -9.00 -6.27 12.11
C THR A 309 -8.06 -5.28 12.77
N ILE A 310 -7.81 -5.45 14.06
CA ILE A 310 -6.80 -4.68 14.79
C ILE A 310 -5.71 -5.65 15.25
N THR A 311 -4.46 -5.34 14.90
CA THR A 311 -3.29 -6.12 15.32
C THR A 311 -2.30 -5.21 16.05
N GLY A 312 -1.54 -5.77 17.00
CA GLY A 312 -0.62 -4.97 17.80
C GLY A 312 -1.34 -4.08 18.83
N PHE A 313 -2.42 -4.59 19.41
CA PHE A 313 -3.28 -3.81 20.29
C PHE A 313 -2.54 -3.34 21.54
N CYS A 314 -2.48 -2.03 21.78
CA CYS A 314 -1.86 -1.43 22.95
C CYS A 314 -2.89 -0.87 23.94
N SER A 315 -2.51 -0.74 25.22
CA SER A 315 -3.36 -0.20 26.30
C SER A 315 -3.56 1.31 26.22
N ALA A 316 -3.33 1.94 25.06
CA ALA A 316 -3.57 3.37 24.90
C ALA A 316 -5.06 3.66 25.05
N LYS A 317 -5.41 4.65 25.88
CA LYS A 317 -6.80 5.07 26.09
C LYS A 317 -7.52 5.37 24.76
N SER A 318 -6.83 6.04 23.84
CA SER A 318 -7.30 6.35 22.50
C SER A 318 -7.61 5.12 21.64
N MET A 319 -6.85 4.03 21.78
CA MET A 319 -7.09 2.77 21.06
C MET A 319 -8.33 2.03 21.61
N ILE A 320 -8.50 2.03 22.94
CA ILE A 320 -9.70 1.51 23.60
C ILE A 320 -10.93 2.32 23.16
N GLU A 321 -10.83 3.65 23.15
CA GLU A 321 -11.91 4.55 22.72
C GLU A 321 -12.28 4.35 21.25
N LEU A 322 -11.28 4.20 20.36
CA LEU A 322 -11.49 3.87 18.95
C LEU A 322 -12.27 2.56 18.81
N THR A 323 -11.84 1.52 19.53
CA THR A 323 -12.47 0.19 19.48
C THR A 323 -13.91 0.24 19.97
N ILE A 324 -14.17 0.95 21.07
CA ILE A 324 -15.53 1.17 21.57
C ILE A 324 -16.38 1.93 20.55
N HIS A 325 -15.83 2.97 19.92
CA HIS A 325 -16.55 3.74 18.90
C HIS A 325 -16.94 2.84 17.72
N ILE A 326 -15.99 2.04 17.23
CA ILE A 326 -16.22 1.05 16.18
C ILE A 326 -17.37 0.11 16.58
N LEU A 327 -17.32 -0.50 17.77
CA LEU A 327 -18.37 -1.40 18.24
C LEU A 327 -19.73 -0.70 18.43
N LYS A 328 -19.75 0.59 18.78
CA LYS A 328 -20.99 1.37 18.94
C LYS A 328 -21.67 1.69 17.61
N LYS A 329 -20.90 1.96 16.55
CA LYS A 329 -21.42 2.37 15.24
C LYS A 329 -22.37 1.32 14.64
N PHE A 330 -22.27 0.07 15.08
CA PHE A 330 -23.06 -1.06 14.58
C PHE A 330 -24.09 -1.59 15.57
N LYS A 331 -24.21 -1.02 16.77
CA LYS A 331 -25.31 -1.37 17.66
C LYS A 331 -26.58 -0.72 17.11
N SER A 332 -27.53 -1.53 16.66
CA SER A 332 -28.89 -1.09 16.32
C SER A 332 -29.43 -0.13 17.40
N PRO A 333 -30.06 1.01 17.03
CA PRO A 333 -30.73 1.87 18.00
C PRO A 333 -31.85 1.17 18.79
N ASP A 334 -32.36 0.02 18.33
CA ASP A 334 -33.48 -0.68 18.96
C ASP A 334 -33.04 -1.90 19.75
N SER A 335 -32.71 -1.69 21.03
CA SER A 335 -32.81 -2.76 22.04
C SER A 335 -33.32 -2.24 23.39
N THR A 336 -34.16 -1.20 23.37
CA THR A 336 -34.97 -0.77 24.52
C THR A 336 -36.42 -1.14 24.26
N PHE A 337 -36.77 -2.40 24.53
CA PHE A 337 -38.15 -2.73 24.87
C PHE A 337 -38.39 -2.15 26.27
N GLU A 338 -38.89 -0.91 26.32
CA GLU A 338 -39.63 -0.42 27.49
C GLU A 338 -41.12 -0.57 27.21
N ASP A 339 -41.73 -1.35 28.08
CA ASP A 339 -43.15 -1.62 28.22
C ASP A 339 -43.92 -0.32 28.54
N LEU A 340 -44.68 0.21 27.58
CA LEU A 340 -45.76 1.17 27.83
C LEU A 340 -46.89 0.93 26.82
N GLY A 341 -48.02 0.44 27.30
CA GLY A 341 -49.26 0.33 26.54
C GLY A 341 -49.89 1.68 26.18
N GLY A 342 -50.78 1.66 25.18
CA GLY A 342 -51.75 2.75 24.95
C GLY A 342 -51.69 3.42 23.57
N ASP A 343 -52.43 2.83 22.64
CA ASP A 343 -53.22 3.40 21.53
C ASP A 343 -52.87 4.72 20.77
N SER A 344 -53.00 4.58 19.45
CA SER A 344 -53.44 5.56 18.42
C SER A 344 -52.46 6.53 17.71
N SER A 345 -52.42 6.37 16.38
CA SER A 345 -52.23 7.36 15.29
C SER A 345 -50.81 7.82 14.87
N ARG A 346 -50.27 7.11 13.85
CA ARG A 346 -49.34 7.62 12.82
C ARG A 346 -50.15 8.21 11.64
N PRO A 347 -49.64 9.07 10.72
CA PRO A 347 -48.49 8.68 9.86
C PRO A 347 -47.63 9.81 9.20
N ARG A 348 -46.30 9.61 8.99
CA ARG A 348 -45.52 9.47 7.70
C ARG A 348 -44.32 10.42 7.71
N PHE A 349 -43.11 10.21 7.18
CA PHE A 349 -42.24 9.13 6.68
C PHE A 349 -40.83 9.79 6.63
N LEU A 350 -39.75 9.13 7.03
CA LEU A 350 -38.76 8.57 6.09
C LEU A 350 -38.06 7.39 6.78
N SER A 351 -38.58 6.21 6.49
CA SER A 351 -37.92 4.92 6.67
C SER A 351 -37.26 4.60 5.33
N GLU A 352 -35.94 4.61 5.27
CA GLU A 352 -35.19 3.93 4.22
C GLU A 352 -34.06 3.11 4.87
N CYS A 353 -34.40 1.84 5.08
CA CYS A 353 -33.57 0.62 4.96
C CYS A 353 -32.06 0.71 5.23
N PHE A 354 -31.59 0.04 6.29
CA PHE A 354 -30.32 -0.70 6.23
C PHE A 354 -30.48 -2.04 6.98
N HIS A 355 -30.53 -3.12 6.21
CA HIS A 355 -30.54 -4.51 6.66
C HIS A 355 -29.18 -4.91 7.26
N ASP A 356 -29.20 -5.63 8.39
CA ASP A 356 -28.31 -6.74 8.79
C ASP A 356 -26.85 -6.72 8.30
N HIS A 357 -26.02 -5.83 8.86
CA HIS A 357 -24.57 -5.87 8.68
C HIS A 357 -23.90 -6.45 9.93
N LEU A 358 -23.77 -7.78 9.98
CA LEU A 358 -22.98 -8.43 11.02
C LEU A 358 -21.53 -7.89 10.94
N MET A 359 -20.99 -7.52 12.09
CA MET A 359 -19.64 -6.99 12.20
C MET A 359 -18.72 -8.04 12.79
N ASN A 360 -17.68 -8.42 12.05
CA ASN A 360 -16.62 -9.27 12.55
C ASN A 360 -15.45 -8.39 13.00
N VAL A 361 -15.23 -8.30 14.32
CA VAL A 361 -14.12 -7.55 14.90
C VAL A 361 -13.09 -8.53 15.45
N THR A 362 -11.94 -8.60 14.80
CA THR A 362 -10.83 -9.45 15.23
C THR A 362 -9.73 -8.58 15.82
N ILE A 363 -9.40 -8.80 17.10
CA ILE A 363 -8.31 -8.09 17.77
C ILE A 363 -7.23 -9.09 18.19
N THR A 364 -6.01 -8.88 17.71
CA THR A 364 -4.88 -9.79 17.95
C THR A 364 -3.60 -9.02 18.29
N GLY A 365 -2.56 -9.73 18.73
CA GLY A 365 -1.26 -9.12 19.03
C GLY A 365 -1.30 -8.11 20.18
N PHE A 366 -2.03 -8.42 21.26
CA PHE A 366 -2.05 -7.59 22.46
C PHE A 366 -0.63 -7.41 23.02
N CYS A 367 -0.21 -6.17 23.28
CA CYS A 367 1.14 -5.87 23.77
C CYS A 367 1.39 -6.38 25.20
N SER A 368 0.31 -6.66 25.95
CA SER A 368 0.36 -7.20 27.31
C SER A 368 -0.98 -7.80 27.74
N ALA A 369 -0.96 -8.70 28.72
CA ALA A 369 -2.20 -9.18 29.37
C ALA A 369 -3.04 -8.03 29.96
N LYS A 370 -2.38 -6.97 30.45
CA LYS A 370 -3.04 -5.75 30.93
C LYS A 370 -3.90 -5.09 29.84
N SER A 371 -3.37 -4.96 28.62
CA SER A 371 -4.12 -4.35 27.50
C SER A 371 -5.38 -5.13 27.12
N MET A 372 -5.30 -6.47 27.16
CA MET A 372 -6.44 -7.37 26.93
C MET A 372 -7.51 -7.21 28.02
N ILE A 373 -7.09 -7.21 29.29
CA ILE A 373 -8.00 -7.08 30.44
C ILE A 373 -8.69 -5.70 30.42
N GLU A 374 -7.95 -4.63 30.17
CA GLU A 374 -8.51 -3.27 30.11
C GLU A 374 -9.56 -3.12 29.01
N LEU A 375 -9.29 -3.65 27.80
CA LEU A 375 -10.28 -3.66 26.72
C LEU A 375 -11.51 -4.47 27.11
N THR A 376 -11.32 -5.68 27.65
CA THR A 376 -12.41 -6.57 28.07
C THR A 376 -13.33 -5.90 29.08
N ILE A 377 -12.77 -5.23 30.09
CA ILE A 377 -13.55 -4.47 31.10
C ILE A 377 -14.36 -3.36 30.45
N HIS A 378 -13.77 -2.62 29.51
CA HIS A 378 -14.48 -1.54 28.83
C HIS A 378 -15.62 -2.06 27.96
N ILE A 379 -15.41 -3.18 27.25
CA ILE A 379 -16.44 -3.83 26.45
C ILE A 379 -17.57 -4.28 27.38
N LEU A 380 -17.26 -5.01 28.44
CA LEU A 380 -18.23 -5.52 29.42
C LEU A 380 -19.04 -4.40 30.09
N LYS A 381 -18.40 -3.27 30.43
CA LYS A 381 -19.08 -2.11 31.03
C LYS A 381 -20.03 -1.43 30.04
N LYS A 382 -19.70 -1.40 28.75
CA LYS A 382 -20.46 -0.63 27.75
C LYS A 382 -21.45 -1.45 26.94
N PHE A 383 -21.26 -2.76 26.85
CA PHE A 383 -22.07 -3.64 26.00
C PHE A 383 -22.58 -4.83 26.80
N LYS A 384 -23.88 -4.82 27.11
CA LYS A 384 -24.56 -5.89 27.84
C LYS A 384 -24.91 -7.11 26.97
N SER A 385 -24.75 -7.03 25.64
CA SER A 385 -25.24 -8.01 24.66
C SER A 385 -24.19 -8.50 23.66
N LEU A 386 -22.90 -8.19 23.88
CA LEU A 386 -21.82 -8.64 22.98
C LEU A 386 -21.43 -10.08 23.32
N GLY A 387 -21.49 -10.96 22.33
CA GLY A 387 -21.03 -12.33 22.44
C GLY A 387 -19.54 -12.45 22.13
N PHE A 388 -18.83 -13.27 22.89
CA PHE A 388 -17.43 -13.61 22.61
C PHE A 388 -17.41 -14.96 21.91
N ALA A 389 -16.57 -15.10 20.89
CA ALA A 389 -16.38 -16.39 20.23
C ALA A 389 -15.19 -17.12 20.88
N ASP A 390 -15.46 -18.23 21.56
CA ASP A 390 -14.43 -19.20 21.95
C ASP A 390 -14.64 -20.46 21.08
N ASN A 391 -13.60 -20.87 20.34
CA ASN A 391 -13.65 -21.98 19.37
C ASN A 391 -14.88 -21.96 18.42
N GLY A 392 -15.29 -20.77 17.96
CA GLY A 392 -16.38 -20.61 16.99
C GLY A 392 -17.80 -20.67 17.57
N LYS A 393 -17.97 -20.69 18.90
CA LYS A 393 -19.29 -20.57 19.56
C LYS A 393 -19.45 -19.20 20.22
N CYS A 394 -20.56 -18.52 19.90
CA CYS A 394 -20.91 -17.22 20.47
C CYS A 394 -21.50 -17.41 21.88
N CYS A 395 -20.79 -16.95 22.91
CA CYS A 395 -21.21 -17.05 24.31
C CYS A 395 -21.62 -15.68 24.85
N GLN A 396 -22.81 -15.56 25.45
CA GLN A 396 -23.21 -14.39 26.24
C GLN A 396 -22.47 -14.38 27.58
N LEU A 397 -21.92 -13.23 27.98
CA LEU A 397 -21.23 -13.08 29.26
C LEU A 397 -22.20 -12.91 30.44
N SER A 398 -22.03 -13.75 31.46
CA SER A 398 -22.73 -13.61 32.74
C SER A 398 -22.10 -12.51 33.60
N LYS A 399 -22.86 -12.00 34.59
CA LYS A 399 -22.35 -11.02 35.58
C LYS A 399 -21.13 -11.53 36.35
N ASP A 400 -20.98 -12.85 36.50
CA ASP A 400 -19.88 -13.49 37.22
C ASP A 400 -18.55 -13.36 36.47
N ALA A 401 -18.59 -13.40 35.14
CA ALA A 401 -17.39 -13.19 34.31
C ALA A 401 -16.82 -11.77 34.48
N LEU A 402 -17.67 -10.77 34.75
CA LEU A 402 -17.25 -9.39 34.99
C LEU A 402 -16.48 -9.25 36.32
N VAL A 403 -16.86 -10.03 37.33
CA VAL A 403 -16.16 -10.10 38.62
C VAL A 403 -14.78 -10.75 38.46
N GLU A 404 -14.69 -11.84 37.69
CA GLU A 404 -13.43 -12.53 37.43
C GLU A 404 -12.45 -11.69 36.60
N VAL A 405 -12.93 -10.96 35.59
CA VAL A 405 -12.08 -10.03 34.83
C VAL A 405 -11.57 -8.87 35.70
N GLU A 406 -12.39 -8.35 36.62
CA GLU A 406 -11.97 -7.29 37.54
C GLU A 406 -10.94 -7.80 38.57
N LYS A 407 -11.07 -9.05 39.04
CA LYS A 407 -10.04 -9.73 39.85
C LYS A 407 -8.74 -9.91 39.06
N ALA A 408 -8.82 -10.33 37.80
CA ALA A 408 -7.64 -10.45 36.93
C ALA A 408 -6.95 -9.10 36.71
N ARG A 409 -7.70 -8.00 36.60
CA ARG A 409 -7.12 -6.63 36.57
C ARG A 409 -6.34 -6.32 37.84
N LEU A 410 -6.91 -6.58 39.00
CA LEU A 410 -6.26 -6.32 40.29
C LEU A 410 -5.00 -7.18 40.47
N ALA A 411 -5.04 -8.45 40.04
CA ALA A 411 -3.87 -9.34 40.05
C ALA A 411 -2.74 -8.87 39.10
N ALA A 412 -3.11 -8.38 37.91
CA ALA A 412 -2.16 -7.82 36.94
C ALA A 412 -1.52 -6.50 37.44
N ILE A 413 -2.27 -5.68 38.18
CA ILE A 413 -1.76 -4.45 38.82
C ILE A 413 -0.83 -4.78 40.00
N ALA A 414 -1.13 -5.85 40.74
CA ALA A 414 -0.35 -6.28 41.90
C ALA A 414 0.96 -7.02 41.56
N GLY A 415 1.25 -7.28 40.27
CA GLY A 415 2.48 -7.95 39.83
C GLY A 415 2.61 -9.42 40.25
N THR A 416 1.53 -10.07 40.69
CA THR A 416 1.54 -11.39 41.34
C THR A 416 1.11 -12.55 40.44
N GLY A 417 0.98 -12.36 39.12
CA GLY A 417 0.59 -13.41 38.18
C GLY A 417 1.53 -13.52 36.99
N SER A 418 2.29 -14.63 36.92
CA SER A 418 2.92 -15.06 35.67
C SER A 418 1.82 -15.54 34.72
N LEU A 419 1.53 -14.77 33.67
CA LEU A 419 0.84 -15.27 32.48
C LEU A 419 1.89 -15.45 31.38
N SER A 420 2.72 -16.47 31.56
CA SER A 420 3.67 -16.94 30.54
C SER A 420 2.89 -17.67 29.45
N GLY A 421 2.57 -16.97 28.37
CA GLY A 421 1.97 -17.53 27.17
C GLY A 421 1.56 -16.43 26.20
N ALA A 422 1.78 -16.65 24.90
CA ALA A 422 1.25 -15.75 23.87
C ALA A 422 -0.25 -15.54 24.10
N CYS A 423 -0.67 -14.28 24.26
CA CYS A 423 -2.06 -13.94 24.50
C CYS A 423 -2.91 -14.36 23.27
N PRO A 424 -3.88 -15.28 23.40
CA PRO A 424 -4.75 -15.65 22.27
C PRO A 424 -5.58 -14.45 21.81
N GLY A 425 -5.89 -14.39 20.52
CA GLY A 425 -6.71 -13.32 19.93
C GLY A 425 -8.12 -13.26 20.52
N LEU A 426 -8.74 -12.09 20.43
CA LEU A 426 -10.13 -11.83 20.84
C LEU A 426 -11.00 -11.63 19.59
N PRO A 427 -11.66 -12.69 19.08
CA PRO A 427 -12.70 -12.55 18.06
C PRO A 427 -14.02 -12.11 18.72
N LEU A 428 -14.53 -10.97 18.29
CA LEU A 428 -15.80 -10.39 18.73
C LEU A 428 -16.78 -10.40 17.55
N ILE A 429 -17.99 -10.91 17.78
CA ILE A 429 -19.08 -10.89 16.80
C ILE A 429 -20.19 -10.00 17.38
N ALA A 430 -20.46 -8.88 16.72
CA ALA A 430 -21.61 -8.04 17.04
C ALA A 430 -22.79 -8.42 16.13
N GLY A 431 -23.89 -8.85 16.75
CA GLY A 431 -25.15 -9.22 16.12
C GLY A 431 -26.23 -8.17 16.33
#